data_AF-A0A2V0NZF0-F1
#
_entry.id   AF-A0A2V0NZF0-F1
#
_cell.length_a   1.000
_cell.length_b   1.000
_cell.length_c   1.000
_cell.angle_alpha   90.00
_cell.angle_beta   90.00
_cell.angle_gamma   90.00
#
_symmetry.space_group_name_H-M   'P 1'
#
loop_
_entity.id
_entity.type
_entity.pdbx_description
1 polymer ?
#
loop_
_entity_poly.entity_id
_entity_poly.type
_entity_poly.pdbx_seq_one_letter_code
_entity_poly.pdbx_strand_id
1 'polypeptide(L)'
;MAAADALGYAWALFPPPEPVAYAPGDPVFVWLKSERETGAAHVVEPAQPGGVASSSSGNGTGGGDGTGDGGDGGGGGRVLVAFDCDPSLRHRVRPARLVPVLPRNCSSSVGGGGQGESGGTGAAGGAGLAVVCASTDSYRRLARSQVTKADAVLEIGCSTGECTRLLAQHAGRVVGLDNSRQLVAEARARQSAPGVAFECADALQSPERVAALGAGATAVFVDIGGNRDLSSLLKLLPWVQSRLRPALLVVKSEALAAAALARIAEDRQRQAEGQQQQGQAEGQQQQQQQREQQQQQQEQQREPQQEAQQQQQQEQQREPQQQQQQEQQREPQQEAQRQQETSPSGRQEAAAAAAAAAAPFAPPGALLDPAVWWSSLRARRDAAGAGALVANPLFYKARAKGFRGVHPMKFPQRAAPGGGGVSICRPFNYSTCHAAPGACPFDHAHCHHCLGAGHTARECRAD
;
A
#
# COMPACT_ATOMS: atom_id res chain seq x y z
N MET A 1 25.28 -7.25 12.88
CA MET A 1 23.80 -7.26 12.71
C MET A 1 23.49 -7.24 11.21
N ALA A 2 23.60 -8.39 10.54
CA ALA A 2 23.21 -8.50 9.13
C ALA A 2 21.70 -8.72 9.00
N ALA A 3 21.14 -8.39 7.82
CA ALA A 3 19.83 -8.84 7.34
C ALA A 3 18.68 -8.83 8.37
N ALA A 4 18.44 -7.69 9.02
CA ALA A 4 17.10 -7.37 9.52
C ALA A 4 16.21 -6.93 8.34
N ASP A 5 16.08 -7.76 7.32
CA ASP A 5 15.13 -7.53 6.23
C ASP A 5 13.71 -7.63 6.76
N ALA A 6 12.77 -7.01 6.04
CA ALA A 6 11.43 -6.75 6.57
C ALA A 6 10.82 -8.06 7.10
N LEU A 7 10.49 -8.09 8.41
CA LEU A 7 10.24 -9.30 9.20
C LEU A 7 8.88 -9.94 8.86
N GLY A 8 8.74 -10.41 7.63
CA GLY A 8 7.48 -10.79 6.97
C GLY A 8 6.57 -9.60 6.63
N TYR A 9 6.58 -8.53 7.44
CA TYR A 9 5.54 -7.50 7.46
C TYR A 9 5.06 -7.01 6.08
N ALA A 10 3.77 -7.17 5.83
CA ALA A 10 3.08 -6.42 4.79
C ALA A 10 2.99 -4.95 5.23
N TRP A 11 3.24 -4.01 4.32
CA TRP A 11 3.13 -2.58 4.61
C TRP A 11 2.03 -1.94 3.76
N ALA A 12 1.16 -1.14 4.38
CA ALA A 12 0.08 -0.41 3.73
C ALA A 12 0.05 1.08 4.13
N LEU A 13 -0.46 1.93 3.25
CA LEU A 13 -0.68 3.36 3.47
C LEU A 13 -2.15 3.64 3.84
N PHE A 14 -2.39 4.44 4.89
CA PHE A 14 -3.72 4.86 5.32
C PHE A 14 -3.87 6.39 5.46
N PRO A 15 -4.91 7.01 4.84
CA PRO A 15 -5.86 6.39 3.90
C PRO A 15 -5.14 5.85 2.65
N PRO A 16 -5.68 4.82 2.00
CA PRO A 16 -5.12 4.33 0.74
C PRO A 16 -5.18 5.45 -0.32
N PRO A 17 -4.24 5.46 -1.29
CA PRO A 17 -4.18 6.51 -2.32
C PRO A 17 -5.28 6.39 -3.39
N GLU A 18 -6.01 5.28 -3.40
CA GLU A 18 -7.19 5.05 -4.24
C GLU A 18 -8.42 4.73 -3.38
N PRO A 19 -9.64 5.03 -3.87
CA PRO A 19 -10.88 4.58 -3.24
C PRO A 19 -10.90 3.05 -3.08
N VAL A 20 -11.26 2.58 -1.89
CA VAL A 20 -11.48 1.14 -1.66
C VAL A 20 -12.76 0.72 -2.37
N ALA A 21 -12.64 -0.25 -3.29
CA ALA A 21 -13.78 -1.02 -3.77
C ALA A 21 -14.21 -1.99 -2.67
N TYR A 22 -15.49 -1.96 -2.31
CA TYR A 22 -16.05 -2.76 -1.21
C TYR A 22 -17.01 -3.82 -1.77
N ALA A 23 -16.79 -5.09 -1.44
CA ALA A 23 -17.61 -6.23 -1.82
C ALA A 23 -18.53 -6.68 -0.67
N PRO A 24 -19.68 -7.33 -0.95
CA PRO A 24 -20.50 -7.95 0.09
C PRO A 24 -19.70 -8.95 0.93
N GLY A 25 -19.81 -8.86 2.26
CA GLY A 25 -19.02 -9.62 3.22
C GLY A 25 -17.75 -8.91 3.72
N ASP A 26 -17.30 -7.82 3.09
CA ASP A 26 -16.11 -7.09 3.54
C ASP A 26 -16.30 -6.53 4.97
N PRO A 27 -15.39 -6.82 5.91
CA PRO A 27 -15.43 -6.28 7.26
C PRO A 27 -14.94 -4.83 7.28
N VAL A 28 -15.75 -3.93 7.82
CA VAL A 28 -15.51 -2.48 7.81
C VAL A 28 -15.83 -1.84 9.16
N PHE A 29 -15.13 -0.76 9.48
CA PHE A 29 -15.49 0.12 10.59
C PHE A 29 -16.16 1.38 10.04
N VAL A 30 -17.35 1.68 10.54
CA VAL A 30 -18.18 2.80 10.09
C VAL A 30 -17.94 4.03 10.97
N TRP A 31 -17.71 5.19 10.36
CA TRP A 31 -17.45 6.46 11.05
C TRP A 31 -18.48 7.55 10.67
N LEU A 32 -19.61 7.59 11.39
CA LEU A 32 -20.68 8.57 11.15
C LEU A 32 -20.42 9.90 11.88
N LYS A 33 -21.33 10.87 11.75
CA LYS A 33 -21.27 12.13 12.55
C LYS A 33 -21.72 11.88 14.00
N SER A 34 -22.48 10.81 14.22
CA SER A 34 -23.00 10.29 15.48
C SER A 34 -22.08 9.20 16.05
N GLU A 35 -21.56 9.39 17.27
CA GLU A 35 -20.79 8.32 17.95
C GLU A 35 -21.65 7.09 18.30
N ARG A 36 -22.98 7.25 18.41
CA ARG A 36 -23.93 6.14 18.66
C ARG A 36 -24.03 5.11 17.52
N GLU A 37 -23.65 5.50 16.30
CA GLU A 37 -23.79 4.70 15.07
C GLU A 37 -22.41 4.52 14.40
N THR A 38 -21.37 4.38 15.24
CA THR A 38 -19.97 4.25 14.85
C THR A 38 -19.42 2.97 15.47
N GLY A 39 -18.94 2.04 14.64
CA GLY A 39 -18.60 0.69 15.10
C GLY A 39 -18.20 -0.27 13.98
N ALA A 40 -18.00 -1.53 14.34
CA ALA A 40 -17.75 -2.62 13.41
C ALA A 40 -19.04 -3.03 12.68
N ALA A 41 -18.89 -3.37 11.41
CA ALA A 41 -19.94 -3.70 10.47
C ALA A 41 -19.38 -4.56 9.34
N HIS A 42 -20.26 -5.10 8.52
CA HIS A 42 -19.92 -5.73 7.25
C HIS A 42 -20.72 -5.12 6.11
N VAL A 43 -20.13 -5.12 4.92
CA VAL A 43 -20.77 -4.69 3.68
C VAL A 43 -21.81 -5.72 3.26
N VAL A 44 -22.99 -5.29 2.82
CA VAL A 44 -24.11 -6.17 2.44
C VAL A 44 -24.66 -5.80 1.08
N GLU A 45 -25.22 -6.80 0.37
CA GLU A 45 -25.88 -6.55 -0.91
C GLU A 45 -27.08 -5.60 -0.75
N PRO A 46 -27.30 -4.68 -1.71
CA PRO A 46 -28.57 -3.97 -1.79
C PRO A 46 -29.67 -4.97 -2.14
N ALA A 47 -30.72 -5.04 -1.31
CA ALA A 47 -31.87 -5.91 -1.57
C ALA A 47 -32.43 -5.64 -2.99
N GLN A 48 -32.64 -6.70 -3.77
CA GLN A 48 -33.10 -6.55 -5.15
C GLN A 48 -34.50 -5.90 -5.20
N PRO A 49 -34.75 -4.97 -6.13
CA PRO A 49 -35.98 -4.17 -6.15
C PRO A 49 -37.25 -4.93 -6.57
N GLY A 50 -37.20 -6.26 -6.72
CA GLY A 50 -38.36 -7.10 -7.07
C GLY A 50 -39.21 -7.56 -5.88
N GLY A 51 -38.76 -7.34 -4.64
CA GLY A 51 -39.50 -7.76 -3.43
C GLY A 51 -40.63 -6.78 -3.07
N VAL A 52 -41.85 -7.04 -3.52
CA VAL A 52 -43.06 -6.25 -3.14
C VAL A 52 -43.50 -6.58 -1.71
N ALA A 53 -42.73 -6.13 -0.73
CA ALA A 53 -43.07 -6.19 0.68
C ALA A 53 -43.90 -4.95 1.07
N SER A 54 -45.21 -5.13 1.25
CA SER A 54 -46.13 -4.05 1.58
C SER A 54 -45.92 -3.51 3.00
N SER A 55 -45.73 -2.19 3.09
CA SER A 55 -46.09 -1.32 4.22
C SER A 55 -45.68 -1.74 5.65
N SER A 56 -44.64 -1.08 6.17
CA SER A 56 -44.77 -0.42 7.48
C SER A 56 -43.93 0.86 7.51
N SER A 57 -44.52 1.96 7.04
CA SER A 57 -43.89 3.29 7.08
C SER A 57 -43.88 3.83 8.52
N GLY A 58 -42.94 3.34 9.33
CA GLY A 58 -42.67 3.88 10.66
C GLY A 58 -42.24 5.33 10.57
N ASN A 59 -43.17 6.25 10.82
CA ASN A 59 -43.01 7.68 10.54
C ASN A 59 -42.16 8.37 11.62
N GLY A 60 -40.87 8.04 11.66
CA GLY A 60 -39.90 8.55 12.63
C GLY A 60 -39.57 10.01 12.39
N THR A 61 -40.35 10.92 12.99
CA THR A 61 -40.15 12.38 12.95
C THR A 61 -38.97 12.82 13.81
N GLY A 62 -37.76 12.43 13.43
CA GLY A 62 -36.53 12.98 13.98
C GLY A 62 -36.35 14.43 13.54
N GLY A 63 -36.41 15.37 14.50
CA GLY A 63 -36.15 16.79 14.24
C GLY A 63 -34.76 17.01 13.65
N GLY A 64 -34.66 17.88 12.64
CA GLY A 64 -33.41 18.09 11.91
C GLY A 64 -32.39 18.96 12.67
N ASP A 65 -31.15 18.93 12.20
CA ASP A 65 -30.24 20.05 12.38
C ASP A 65 -29.55 20.38 11.04
N GLY A 66 -29.83 21.57 10.54
CA GLY A 66 -29.60 21.99 9.15
C GLY A 66 -28.19 22.52 8.90
N THR A 67 -27.16 21.69 9.08
CA THR A 67 -25.78 22.06 8.70
C THR A 67 -25.50 21.68 7.24
N GLY A 68 -25.51 22.69 6.35
CA GLY A 68 -25.32 22.51 4.92
C GLY A 68 -23.91 22.05 4.53
N ASP A 69 -23.73 20.73 4.37
CA ASP A 69 -22.59 20.13 3.66
C ASP A 69 -22.73 20.48 2.17
N GLY A 70 -22.14 21.61 1.78
CA GLY A 70 -22.41 22.27 0.51
C GLY A 70 -21.93 21.52 -0.73
N GLY A 71 -22.86 21.16 -1.61
CA GLY A 71 -22.59 21.07 -3.06
C GLY A 71 -21.65 19.96 -3.54
N ASP A 72 -21.36 18.93 -2.76
CA ASP A 72 -20.61 17.76 -3.23
C ASP A 72 -21.50 16.90 -4.16
N GLY A 73 -21.55 17.31 -5.43
CA GLY A 73 -22.24 16.64 -6.53
C GLY A 73 -21.53 15.37 -7.03
N GLY A 74 -20.48 14.91 -6.35
CA GLY A 74 -19.83 13.64 -6.67
C GLY A 74 -20.79 12.47 -6.45
N GLY A 75 -21.18 11.80 -7.54
CA GLY A 75 -22.04 10.60 -7.56
C GLY A 75 -21.41 9.34 -6.95
N GLY A 76 -20.58 9.49 -5.90
CA GLY A 76 -19.93 8.40 -5.20
C GLY A 76 -20.96 7.47 -4.55
N GLY A 77 -21.13 6.28 -5.12
CA GLY A 77 -22.13 5.30 -4.71
C GLY A 77 -22.06 5.01 -3.21
N ARG A 78 -23.23 5.04 -2.54
CA ARG A 78 -23.33 4.70 -1.12
C ARG A 78 -23.34 3.17 -0.95
N VAL A 79 -22.33 2.66 -0.27
CA VAL A 79 -22.23 1.26 0.16
C VAL A 79 -23.29 1.00 1.23
N LEU A 80 -23.97 -0.15 1.16
CA LEU A 80 -24.88 -0.60 2.21
C LEU A 80 -24.08 -1.45 3.21
N VAL A 81 -24.19 -1.15 4.49
CA VAL A 81 -23.54 -1.89 5.58
C VAL A 81 -24.57 -2.29 6.64
N ALA A 82 -24.33 -3.40 7.33
CA ALA A 82 -25.06 -3.83 8.51
C ALA A 82 -24.10 -3.90 9.70
N PHE A 83 -24.50 -3.39 10.87
CA PHE A 83 -23.63 -3.33 12.04
C PHE A 83 -23.54 -4.68 12.77
N ASP A 84 -22.36 -5.00 13.31
CA ASP A 84 -22.13 -6.30 13.95
C ASP A 84 -22.79 -6.40 15.34
N CYS A 85 -23.12 -5.26 15.96
CA CYS A 85 -23.89 -5.18 17.20
C CYS A 85 -25.41 -5.28 16.98
N ASP A 86 -25.90 -4.99 15.78
CA ASP A 86 -27.31 -5.13 15.37
C ASP A 86 -27.39 -5.27 13.84
N PRO A 87 -27.47 -6.51 13.29
CA PRO A 87 -27.56 -6.74 11.85
C PRO A 87 -28.87 -6.26 11.19
N SER A 88 -29.86 -5.81 11.98
CA SER A 88 -31.05 -5.13 11.47
C SER A 88 -30.79 -3.64 11.16
N LEU A 89 -29.81 -3.04 11.85
CA LEU A 89 -29.39 -1.66 11.66
C LEU A 89 -28.55 -1.53 10.37
N ARG A 90 -29.20 -1.12 9.27
CA ARG A 90 -28.58 -1.05 7.93
C ARG A 90 -28.48 0.38 7.41
N HIS A 91 -27.27 0.83 7.09
CA HIS A 91 -26.99 2.22 6.70
C HIS A 91 -26.38 2.31 5.29
N ARG A 92 -26.83 3.29 4.49
CA ARG A 92 -26.20 3.65 3.21
C ARG A 92 -25.12 4.71 3.43
N VAL A 93 -23.88 4.27 3.51
CA VAL A 93 -22.69 5.04 3.93
C VAL A 93 -21.85 5.47 2.72
N ARG A 94 -21.26 6.67 2.75
CA ARG A 94 -20.27 7.11 1.74
C ARG A 94 -18.94 6.36 1.96
N PRO A 95 -18.23 5.85 0.92
CA PRO A 95 -16.97 5.12 1.08
C PRO A 95 -15.92 5.80 1.97
N ALA A 96 -15.81 7.14 1.93
CA ALA A 96 -14.89 7.92 2.79
C ALA A 96 -15.24 7.94 4.30
N ARG A 97 -16.34 7.29 4.69
CA ARG A 97 -16.77 7.03 6.08
C ARG A 97 -16.64 5.56 6.48
N LEU A 98 -16.16 4.70 5.58
CA LEU A 98 -15.76 3.32 5.88
C LEU A 98 -14.24 3.25 6.02
N VAL A 99 -13.77 2.42 6.94
CA VAL A 99 -12.37 2.02 7.07
C VAL A 99 -12.32 0.50 6.98
N PRO A 100 -11.58 -0.11 6.05
CA PRO A 100 -11.50 -1.57 5.97
C PRO A 100 -10.86 -2.14 7.23
N VAL A 101 -11.35 -3.28 7.73
CA VAL A 101 -10.69 -4.04 8.80
C VAL A 101 -9.60 -4.88 8.15
N LEU A 102 -8.34 -4.49 8.34
CA LEU A 102 -7.23 -5.10 7.60
C LEU A 102 -6.80 -6.43 8.24
N PRO A 103 -6.57 -7.50 7.44
CA PRO A 103 -6.11 -8.78 7.96
C PRO A 103 -4.68 -8.64 8.53
N ARG A 104 -4.52 -8.95 9.81
CA ARG A 104 -3.24 -8.82 10.53
C ARG A 104 -2.25 -9.94 10.26
N ASN A 105 -2.77 -11.15 10.00
CA ASN A 105 -1.97 -12.32 9.72
C ASN A 105 -1.91 -12.51 8.21
N CYS A 106 -0.87 -11.98 7.57
CA CYS A 106 -0.57 -12.32 6.18
C CYS A 106 0.05 -13.73 6.16
N SER A 107 -0.80 -14.76 6.19
CA SER A 107 -0.39 -16.14 5.89
C SER A 107 -0.07 -16.22 4.40
N SER A 108 1.18 -15.96 4.06
CA SER A 108 1.74 -16.08 2.71
C SER A 108 1.91 -17.57 2.33
N SER A 109 0.78 -18.28 2.26
CA SER A 109 0.65 -19.63 1.70
C SER A 109 0.76 -19.59 0.17
N VAL A 110 1.89 -19.08 -0.32
CA VAL A 110 2.35 -19.30 -1.69
C VAL A 110 2.52 -20.80 -1.86
N GLY A 111 1.89 -21.38 -2.88
CA GLY A 111 1.59 -22.81 -2.96
C GLY A 111 2.80 -23.75 -3.11
N GLY A 112 3.57 -23.94 -2.04
CA GLY A 112 4.57 -24.99 -1.92
C GLY A 112 3.90 -26.36 -1.84
N GLY A 113 3.56 -26.94 -2.98
CA GLY A 113 2.96 -28.28 -3.11
C GLY A 113 3.95 -29.41 -2.76
N GLY A 114 4.30 -29.54 -1.49
CA GLY A 114 5.17 -30.59 -0.96
C GLY A 114 4.54 -31.30 0.23
N GLN A 115 4.02 -32.51 0.00
CA GLN A 115 3.53 -33.38 1.09
C GLN A 115 4.73 -33.97 1.84
N GLY A 116 5.09 -33.36 2.97
CA GLY A 116 6.18 -33.79 3.85
C GLY A 116 5.76 -33.82 5.30
N GLU A 117 5.20 -34.93 5.75
CA GLU A 117 4.76 -35.11 7.14
C GLU A 117 5.95 -35.11 8.11
N SER A 118 6.12 -34.02 8.87
CA SER A 118 7.05 -33.97 9.99
C SER A 118 6.50 -33.06 11.09
N GLY A 119 6.31 -33.63 12.29
CA GLY A 119 5.54 -33.05 13.40
C GLY A 119 6.26 -31.94 14.18
N GLY A 120 6.74 -30.90 13.50
CA GLY A 120 7.33 -29.74 14.15
C GLY A 120 6.30 -28.72 14.61
N THR A 121 6.04 -28.60 15.92
CA THR A 121 5.21 -27.53 16.51
C THR A 121 5.90 -26.16 16.54
N GLY A 122 6.76 -25.89 15.55
CA GLY A 122 7.39 -24.59 15.36
C GLY A 122 6.32 -23.58 14.94
N ALA A 123 6.03 -22.60 15.81
CA ALA A 123 5.01 -21.59 15.54
C ALA A 123 5.33 -20.85 14.22
N ALA A 124 4.53 -21.14 13.18
CA ALA A 124 4.68 -20.54 11.86
C ALA A 124 4.52 -19.03 11.99
N GLY A 125 5.65 -18.33 11.97
CA GLY A 125 5.76 -16.91 12.33
C GLY A 125 5.19 -16.01 11.25
N GLY A 126 3.86 -15.98 11.12
CA GLY A 126 3.13 -15.22 10.12
C GLY A 126 3.56 -13.76 10.08
N ALA A 127 3.60 -13.21 8.87
CA ALA A 127 3.84 -11.80 8.65
C ALA A 127 2.73 -10.96 9.31
N GLY A 128 3.14 -10.07 10.21
CA GLY A 128 2.24 -9.05 10.76
C GLY A 128 1.90 -7.97 9.73
N LEU A 129 0.96 -7.10 10.05
CA LEU A 129 0.60 -5.95 9.23
C LEU A 129 1.23 -4.66 9.79
N ALA A 130 1.86 -3.87 8.92
CA ALA A 130 2.31 -2.52 9.23
C ALA A 130 1.48 -1.49 8.43
N VAL A 131 0.94 -0.48 9.11
CA VAL A 131 0.08 0.56 8.51
C VAL A 131 0.68 1.94 8.78
N VAL A 132 1.03 2.68 7.74
CA VAL A 132 1.59 4.03 7.84
C VAL A 132 0.51 5.07 7.57
N CYS A 133 0.44 6.13 8.38
CA CYS A 133 -0.46 7.24 8.14
C CYS A 133 0.18 8.60 8.40
N ALA A 134 -0.22 9.64 7.65
CA ALA A 134 0.33 10.98 7.83
C ALA A 134 -0.30 11.75 9.02
N SER A 135 -1.62 11.64 9.20
CA SER A 135 -2.39 12.56 10.07
C SER A 135 -2.82 11.95 11.40
N THR A 136 -3.02 12.81 12.41
CA THR A 136 -3.56 12.42 13.72
C THR A 136 -5.00 11.87 13.63
N ASP A 137 -5.80 12.35 12.68
CA ASP A 137 -7.15 11.82 12.44
C ASP A 137 -7.07 10.38 11.90
N SER A 138 -6.24 10.16 10.87
CA SER A 138 -5.98 8.84 10.28
C SER A 138 -5.50 7.83 11.35
N TYR A 139 -4.55 8.23 12.20
CA TYR A 139 -4.02 7.43 13.29
C TYR A 139 -5.10 7.07 14.32
N ARG A 140 -5.94 8.03 14.72
CA ARG A 140 -7.05 7.82 15.66
C ARG A 140 -8.20 7.00 15.07
N ARG A 141 -8.43 7.04 13.75
CA ARG A 141 -9.34 6.12 13.07
C ARG A 141 -8.82 4.69 13.17
N LEU A 142 -7.55 4.44 12.84
CA LEU A 142 -6.92 3.11 12.97
C LEU A 142 -6.97 2.58 14.42
N ALA A 143 -6.77 3.45 15.41
CA ALA A 143 -6.88 3.12 16.84
C ALA A 143 -8.28 2.61 17.25
N ARG A 144 -9.33 3.00 16.53
CA ARG A 144 -10.71 2.52 16.74
C ARG A 144 -11.08 1.34 15.84
N SER A 145 -10.63 1.35 14.58
CA SER A 145 -11.07 0.41 13.55
C SER A 145 -10.23 -0.86 13.44
N GLN A 146 -9.02 -0.89 14.00
CA GLN A 146 -8.08 -2.02 13.84
C GLN A 146 -7.72 -2.69 15.17
N VAL A 147 -8.41 -2.38 16.27
CA VAL A 147 -8.12 -2.85 17.64
C VAL A 147 -9.37 -3.49 18.25
N THR A 148 -9.18 -4.56 19.01
CA THR A 148 -10.25 -5.44 19.54
C THR A 148 -10.04 -5.72 21.02
N LYS A 149 -11.06 -6.24 21.73
CA LYS A 149 -10.94 -6.53 23.18
C LYS A 149 -9.95 -7.66 23.52
N ALA A 150 -9.52 -8.44 22.54
CA ALA A 150 -8.43 -9.41 22.69
C ALA A 150 -7.04 -8.76 22.71
N ASP A 151 -6.91 -7.48 22.36
CA ASP A 151 -5.60 -6.83 22.18
C ASP A 151 -4.97 -6.30 23.46
N ALA A 152 -3.66 -6.53 23.55
CA ALA A 152 -2.75 -5.78 24.40
C ALA A 152 -1.97 -4.81 23.51
N VAL A 153 -2.11 -3.51 23.78
CA VAL A 153 -1.54 -2.44 22.95
C VAL A 153 -0.42 -1.71 23.68
N LEU A 154 0.69 -1.45 22.98
CA LEU A 154 1.68 -0.45 23.39
C LEU A 154 1.59 0.76 22.45
N GLU A 155 1.46 1.97 23.00
CA GLU A 155 1.54 3.22 22.25
C GLU A 155 2.83 3.97 22.58
N ILE A 156 3.69 4.19 21.58
CA ILE A 156 4.98 4.88 21.69
C ILE A 156 4.81 6.32 21.18
N GLY A 157 4.89 7.30 22.07
CA GLY A 157 4.58 8.71 21.82
C GLY A 157 3.15 9.09 22.23
N CYS A 158 2.66 8.61 23.38
CA CYS A 158 1.27 8.82 23.80
C CYS A 158 0.89 10.27 24.09
N SER A 159 1.87 11.18 24.28
CA SER A 159 1.63 12.57 24.68
C SER A 159 0.71 12.64 25.91
N THR A 160 -0.30 13.52 25.90
CA THR A 160 -1.31 13.64 26.97
C THR A 160 -2.37 12.52 27.02
N GLY A 161 -2.14 11.40 26.31
CA GLY A 161 -2.96 10.18 26.39
C GLY A 161 -4.24 10.17 25.54
N GLU A 162 -4.52 11.20 24.73
CA GLU A 162 -5.78 11.28 23.96
C GLU A 162 -6.00 10.15 22.95
N CYS A 163 -4.93 9.55 22.40
CA CYS A 163 -5.05 8.37 21.54
C CYS A 163 -5.14 7.08 22.37
N THR A 164 -4.36 6.98 23.44
CA THR A 164 -4.41 5.91 24.45
C THR A 164 -5.80 5.73 25.05
N ARG A 165 -6.54 6.84 25.22
CA ARG A 165 -7.94 6.86 25.64
C ARG A 165 -8.89 6.20 24.64
N LEU A 166 -8.66 6.39 23.34
CA LEU A 166 -9.41 5.72 22.28
C LEU A 166 -9.01 4.24 22.20
N LEU A 167 -7.71 3.94 22.23
CA LEU A 167 -7.22 2.56 22.27
C LEU A 167 -7.84 1.78 23.44
N ALA A 168 -7.98 2.38 24.62
CA ALA A 168 -8.60 1.75 25.80
C ALA A 168 -10.10 1.44 25.63
N GLN A 169 -10.82 2.21 24.80
CA GLN A 169 -12.22 1.89 24.47
C GLN A 169 -12.32 0.56 23.73
N HIS A 170 -11.34 0.21 22.89
CA HIS A 170 -11.38 -0.97 22.02
C HIS A 170 -10.52 -2.15 22.53
N ALA A 171 -9.33 -1.90 23.08
CA ALA A 171 -8.38 -2.90 23.57
C ALA A 171 -8.79 -3.55 24.91
N GLY A 172 -8.14 -4.68 25.26
CA GLY A 172 -8.20 -5.29 26.59
C GLY A 172 -7.14 -4.75 27.56
N ARG A 173 -5.94 -4.39 27.07
CA ARG A 173 -4.88 -3.68 27.81
C ARG A 173 -4.25 -2.61 26.94
N VAL A 174 -3.89 -1.46 27.52
CA VAL A 174 -3.10 -0.41 26.84
C VAL A 174 -2.01 0.13 27.75
N VAL A 175 -0.79 0.25 27.22
CA VAL A 175 0.32 1.01 27.83
C VAL A 175 0.67 2.19 26.93
N GLY A 176 0.37 3.41 27.37
CA GLY A 176 0.89 4.63 26.75
C GLY A 176 2.31 4.92 27.24
N LEU A 177 3.22 5.27 26.33
CA LEU A 177 4.61 5.56 26.63
C LEU A 177 5.02 6.89 26.00
N ASP A 178 5.65 7.77 26.77
CA ASP A 178 6.23 9.02 26.27
C ASP A 178 7.56 9.31 26.97
N ASN A 179 8.43 10.14 26.37
CA ASN A 179 9.71 10.48 26.99
C ASN A 179 9.62 11.73 27.89
N SER A 180 8.54 12.49 27.81
CA SER A 180 8.25 13.63 28.67
C SER A 180 7.53 13.21 29.96
N ARG A 181 8.24 13.28 31.09
CA ARG A 181 7.66 13.07 32.44
C ARG A 181 6.39 13.91 32.67
N GLN A 182 6.35 15.12 32.12
CA GLN A 182 5.20 16.03 32.25
C GLN A 182 3.98 15.51 31.48
N LEU A 183 4.15 15.07 30.22
CA LEU A 183 3.05 14.54 29.42
C LEU A 183 2.51 13.23 29.99
N VAL A 184 3.38 12.36 30.52
CA VAL A 184 2.98 11.13 31.22
C VAL A 184 2.21 11.44 32.50
N ALA A 185 2.65 12.42 33.30
CA ALA A 185 1.92 12.84 34.51
C ALA A 185 0.53 13.42 34.17
N GLU A 186 0.44 14.22 33.11
CA GLU A 186 -0.81 14.77 32.62
C GLU A 186 -1.75 13.68 32.07
N ALA A 187 -1.23 12.70 31.33
CA ALA A 187 -2.00 11.58 30.81
C ALA A 187 -2.59 10.71 31.94
N ARG A 188 -1.79 10.42 32.99
CA ARG A 188 -2.24 9.74 34.22
C ARG A 188 -3.34 10.52 34.95
N ALA A 189 -3.24 11.85 34.99
CA ALA A 189 -4.24 12.69 35.63
C ALA A 189 -5.55 12.79 34.81
N ARG A 190 -5.46 12.75 33.47
CA ARG A 190 -6.62 12.74 32.56
C ARG A 190 -7.35 11.39 32.53
N GLN A 191 -6.63 10.28 32.71
CA GLN A 191 -7.18 8.94 32.56
C GLN A 191 -6.59 7.94 33.57
N SER A 192 -7.44 7.52 34.50
CA SER A 192 -7.27 6.31 35.30
C SER A 192 -8.41 5.34 34.97
N ALA A 193 -8.08 4.18 34.42
CA ALA A 193 -9.05 3.16 34.02
C ALA A 193 -8.42 1.75 34.11
N PRO A 194 -9.19 0.70 34.48
CA PRO A 194 -8.69 -0.67 34.49
C PRO A 194 -8.08 -1.06 33.13
N GLY A 195 -6.94 -1.75 33.16
CA GLY A 195 -6.21 -2.17 31.95
C GLY A 195 -5.40 -1.07 31.25
N VAL A 196 -5.39 0.18 31.76
CA VAL A 196 -4.63 1.30 31.18
C VAL A 196 -3.48 1.71 32.09
N ALA A 197 -2.28 1.83 31.51
CA ALA A 197 -1.10 2.39 32.17
C ALA A 197 -0.43 3.46 31.29
N PHE A 198 0.31 4.37 31.92
CA PHE A 198 1.13 5.38 31.24
C PHE A 198 2.53 5.39 31.84
N GLU A 199 3.58 5.38 31.00
CA GLU A 199 4.97 5.19 31.43
C GLU A 199 5.95 6.17 30.78
N CYS A 200 6.94 6.62 31.56
CA CYS A 200 7.95 7.57 31.09
C CYS A 200 9.26 6.88 30.70
N ALA A 201 9.52 6.74 29.40
CA ALA A 201 10.76 6.21 28.83
C ALA A 201 11.04 6.80 27.43
N ASP A 202 12.31 6.97 27.05
CA ASP A 202 12.67 7.27 25.66
C ASP A 202 12.90 5.95 24.90
N ALA A 203 12.11 5.69 23.86
CA ALA A 203 12.13 4.43 23.15
C ALA A 203 13.37 4.19 22.28
N LEU A 204 14.21 5.21 22.06
CA LEU A 204 15.51 5.08 21.39
C LEU A 204 16.65 4.86 22.38
N GLN A 205 16.52 5.33 23.63
CA GLN A 205 17.57 5.24 24.67
C GLN A 205 17.34 4.12 25.69
N SER A 206 16.11 3.59 25.81
CA SER A 206 15.77 2.56 26.81
C SER A 206 15.02 1.36 26.22
N PRO A 207 15.51 0.74 25.12
CA PRO A 207 14.79 -0.31 24.39
C PRO A 207 14.35 -1.49 25.29
N GLU A 208 15.20 -2.00 26.16
CA GLU A 208 14.83 -3.16 27.01
C GLU A 208 13.72 -2.82 28.02
N ARG A 209 13.56 -1.55 28.44
CA ARG A 209 12.38 -1.12 29.22
C ARG A 209 11.12 -1.05 28.36
N VAL A 210 11.23 -0.64 27.10
CA VAL A 210 10.11 -0.71 26.14
C VAL A 210 9.73 -2.17 25.86
N ALA A 211 10.69 -3.09 25.78
CA ALA A 211 10.44 -4.53 25.64
C ALA A 211 9.64 -5.07 26.84
N ALA A 212 10.04 -4.73 28.06
CA ALA A 212 9.32 -5.15 29.27
C ALA A 212 7.89 -4.61 29.33
N LEU A 213 7.66 -3.35 28.95
CA LEU A 213 6.33 -2.73 28.95
C LEU A 213 5.44 -3.26 27.80
N GLY A 214 6.04 -3.49 26.63
CA GLY A 214 5.41 -4.07 25.45
C GLY A 214 5.35 -5.60 25.44
N ALA A 215 5.74 -6.28 26.52
CA ALA A 215 5.70 -7.73 26.59
C ALA A 215 4.28 -8.25 26.32
N GLY A 216 4.15 -9.16 25.36
CA GLY A 216 2.84 -9.69 24.92
C GLY A 216 1.94 -8.68 24.21
N ALA A 217 2.46 -7.57 23.67
CA ALA A 217 1.67 -6.62 22.88
C ALA A 217 1.31 -7.22 21.50
N THR A 218 0.02 -7.40 21.23
CA THR A 218 -0.51 -7.88 19.94
C THR A 218 -0.55 -6.77 18.89
N ALA A 219 -0.65 -5.51 19.34
CA ALA A 219 -0.55 -4.32 18.50
C ALA A 219 0.40 -3.27 19.09
N VAL A 220 1.14 -2.57 18.24
CA VAL A 220 1.97 -1.42 18.61
C VAL A 220 1.57 -0.21 17.76
N PHE A 221 1.38 0.91 18.43
CA PHE A 221 1.04 2.21 17.84
C PHE A 221 2.22 3.16 18.06
N VAL A 222 2.65 3.91 17.03
CA VAL A 222 3.84 4.76 17.08
C VAL A 222 3.53 6.16 16.55
N ASP A 223 3.53 7.17 17.43
CA ASP A 223 3.43 8.59 17.12
C ASP A 223 4.46 9.41 17.92
N ILE A 224 5.75 9.19 17.65
CA ILE A 224 6.86 9.99 18.20
C ILE A 224 6.94 11.40 17.57
N GLY A 225 5.80 12.04 17.38
CA GLY A 225 5.56 13.04 16.34
C GLY A 225 6.10 14.45 16.59
N GLY A 226 5.59 15.38 15.78
CA GLY A 226 5.91 16.80 15.83
C GLY A 226 7.16 17.18 15.03
N ASN A 227 8.31 16.57 15.31
CA ASN A 227 9.60 16.95 14.68
C ASN A 227 10.68 15.86 14.58
N ARG A 228 10.46 14.63 15.07
CA ARG A 228 11.46 13.55 14.92
C ARG A 228 11.66 13.25 13.43
N ASP A 229 12.91 13.04 13.05
CA ASP A 229 13.31 12.77 11.67
C ASP A 229 12.98 11.33 11.25
N LEU A 230 13.01 11.07 9.94
CA LEU A 230 12.84 9.72 9.40
C LEU A 230 13.93 8.75 9.92
N SER A 231 15.14 9.27 10.21
CA SER A 231 16.23 8.49 10.82
C SER A 231 15.84 7.88 12.17
N SER A 232 15.13 8.62 13.02
CA SER A 232 14.63 8.12 14.31
C SER A 232 13.67 6.93 14.13
N LEU A 233 12.74 7.01 13.18
CA LEU A 233 11.81 5.92 12.87
C LEU A 233 12.53 4.71 12.24
N LEU A 234 13.48 4.93 11.34
CA LEU A 234 14.32 3.88 10.73
C LEU A 234 15.29 3.21 11.72
N LYS A 235 15.39 3.71 12.96
CA LYS A 235 16.08 3.06 14.09
C LYS A 235 15.10 2.31 15.00
N LEU A 236 13.96 2.92 15.32
CA LEU A 236 12.93 2.36 16.21
C LEU A 236 12.21 1.16 15.58
N LEU A 237 11.75 1.27 14.34
CA LEU A 237 10.81 0.32 13.74
C LEU A 237 11.40 -1.09 13.54
N PRO A 238 12.65 -1.29 13.07
CA PRO A 238 13.25 -2.62 13.02
C PRO A 238 13.40 -3.27 14.40
N TRP A 239 13.60 -2.47 15.45
CA TRP A 239 13.64 -2.96 16.83
C TRP A 239 12.23 -3.38 17.32
N VAL A 240 11.19 -2.56 17.07
CA VAL A 240 9.79 -2.91 17.38
C VAL A 240 9.40 -4.21 16.69
N GLN A 241 9.65 -4.32 15.38
CA GLN A 241 9.31 -5.50 14.59
C GLN A 241 10.05 -6.76 15.05
N SER A 242 11.30 -6.66 15.50
CA SER A 242 12.10 -7.84 15.89
C SER A 242 11.93 -8.26 17.35
N ARG A 243 11.71 -7.31 18.27
CA ARG A 243 11.62 -7.57 19.71
C ARG A 243 10.19 -7.65 20.26
N LEU A 244 9.26 -6.84 19.73
CA LEU A 244 7.85 -6.89 20.14
C LEU A 244 7.01 -7.80 19.23
N ARG A 245 7.39 -7.94 17.95
CA ARG A 245 6.72 -8.78 16.93
C ARG A 245 5.17 -8.67 16.91
N PRO A 246 4.57 -7.46 17.01
CA PRO A 246 3.12 -7.34 17.05
C PRO A 246 2.47 -7.76 15.73
N ALA A 247 1.27 -8.36 15.79
CA ALA A 247 0.48 -8.67 14.61
C ALA A 247 0.00 -7.41 13.86
N LEU A 248 -0.11 -6.27 14.56
CA LEU A 248 -0.40 -4.96 13.98
C LEU A 248 0.61 -3.89 14.44
N LEU A 249 1.19 -3.15 13.49
CA LEU A 249 2.08 -2.02 13.74
C LEU A 249 1.56 -0.76 13.03
N VAL A 250 0.97 0.19 13.77
CA VAL A 250 0.49 1.46 13.21
C VAL A 250 1.52 2.56 13.44
N VAL A 251 1.92 3.26 12.38
CA VAL A 251 2.98 4.29 12.41
C VAL A 251 2.45 5.62 11.87
N LYS A 252 2.41 6.64 12.73
CA LYS A 252 2.15 8.01 12.31
C LYS A 252 3.44 8.73 11.93
N SER A 253 3.56 9.11 10.65
CA SER A 253 4.69 9.87 10.13
C SER A 253 4.38 10.44 8.75
N GLU A 254 4.38 11.78 8.62
CA GLU A 254 4.23 12.47 7.33
C GLU A 254 5.35 12.05 6.34
N ALA A 255 6.59 11.93 6.82
CA ALA A 255 7.75 11.59 5.98
C ALA A 255 7.72 10.13 5.49
N LEU A 256 7.34 9.18 6.35
CA LEU A 256 7.21 7.78 5.93
C LEU A 256 5.98 7.57 5.04
N ALA A 257 4.88 8.28 5.30
CA ALA A 257 3.68 8.26 4.46
C ALA A 257 3.96 8.81 3.05
N ALA A 258 4.68 9.93 2.95
CA ALA A 258 5.10 10.48 1.66
C ALA A 258 6.04 9.52 0.90
N ALA A 259 6.98 8.88 1.60
CA ALA A 259 7.88 7.92 0.99
C ALA A 259 7.21 6.58 0.61
N ALA A 260 6.10 6.21 1.26
CA ALA A 260 5.24 5.11 0.84
C ALA A 260 4.40 5.49 -0.39
N LEU A 261 3.80 6.69 -0.40
CA LEU A 261 3.01 7.20 -1.51
C LEU A 261 3.84 7.32 -2.81
N ALA A 262 5.06 7.86 -2.71
CA ALA A 262 5.99 7.93 -3.83
C ALA A 262 6.29 6.54 -4.40
N ARG A 263 6.57 5.55 -3.53
CA ARG A 263 6.81 4.17 -3.96
C ARG A 263 5.59 3.54 -4.64
N ILE A 264 4.38 3.73 -4.11
CA ILE A 264 3.15 3.21 -4.74
C ILE A 264 2.97 3.82 -6.15
N ALA A 265 3.37 5.08 -6.37
CA ALA A 265 3.38 5.68 -7.70
C ALA A 265 4.49 5.08 -8.61
N GLU A 266 5.73 4.93 -8.11
CA GLU A 266 6.83 4.25 -8.81
C GLU A 266 6.49 2.81 -9.24
N ASP A 267 5.75 2.08 -8.39
CA ASP A 267 5.32 0.70 -8.64
C ASP A 267 4.23 0.65 -9.72
N ARG A 268 3.21 1.52 -9.63
CA ARG A 268 2.14 1.63 -10.64
C ARG A 268 2.65 2.06 -12.00
N GLN A 269 3.60 2.99 -12.05
CA GLN A 269 4.22 3.40 -13.31
C GLN A 269 4.87 2.20 -14.00
N ARG A 270 5.68 1.41 -13.28
CA ARG A 270 6.31 0.20 -13.81
C ARG A 270 5.31 -0.88 -14.22
N GLN A 271 4.18 -1.01 -13.51
CA GLN A 271 3.09 -1.90 -13.94
C GLN A 271 2.44 -1.44 -15.25
N ALA A 272 2.17 -0.14 -15.41
CA ALA A 272 1.62 0.42 -16.65
C ALA A 272 2.61 0.30 -17.82
N GLU A 273 3.89 0.58 -17.60
CA GLU A 273 4.97 0.39 -18.59
C GLU A 273 5.09 -1.08 -19.01
N GLY A 274 5.04 -2.02 -18.05
CA GLY A 274 5.04 -3.46 -18.34
C GLY A 274 3.83 -3.92 -19.14
N GLN A 275 2.63 -3.45 -18.81
CA GLN A 275 1.40 -3.74 -19.57
C GLN A 275 1.46 -3.16 -20.99
N GLN A 276 2.02 -1.96 -21.17
CA GLN A 276 2.22 -1.37 -22.50
C GLN A 276 3.25 -2.16 -23.32
N GLN A 277 4.36 -2.59 -22.72
CA GLN A 277 5.37 -3.43 -23.39
C GLN A 277 4.81 -4.79 -23.78
N GLN A 278 4.03 -5.43 -22.91
CA GLN A 278 3.34 -6.69 -23.22
C GLN A 278 2.35 -6.52 -24.38
N GLY A 279 1.47 -5.51 -24.34
CA GLY A 279 0.52 -5.25 -25.42
C GLY A 279 1.19 -4.88 -26.76
N GLN A 280 2.36 -4.23 -26.72
CA GLN A 280 3.17 -3.99 -27.92
C GLN A 280 3.79 -5.29 -28.47
N ALA A 281 4.29 -6.18 -27.60
CA ALA A 281 4.82 -7.47 -28.01
C ALA A 281 3.74 -8.39 -28.60
N GLU A 282 2.58 -8.48 -27.95
CA GLU A 282 1.40 -9.22 -28.44
C GLU A 282 0.92 -8.65 -29.80
N GLY A 283 0.86 -7.33 -29.94
CA GLY A 283 0.52 -6.67 -31.21
C GLY A 283 1.54 -6.92 -32.33
N GLN A 284 2.84 -6.95 -32.03
CA GLN A 284 3.89 -7.31 -32.99
C GLN A 284 3.79 -8.79 -33.40
N GLN A 285 3.56 -9.69 -32.43
CA GLN A 285 3.38 -11.11 -32.69
C GLN A 285 2.13 -11.38 -33.56
N GLN A 286 1.02 -10.68 -33.29
CA GLN A 286 -0.20 -10.78 -34.11
C GLN A 286 0.03 -10.22 -35.53
N GLN A 287 0.78 -9.12 -35.69
CA GLN A 287 1.15 -8.62 -37.02
C GLN A 287 2.07 -9.60 -37.76
N GLN A 288 2.99 -10.27 -37.08
CA GLN A 288 3.84 -11.30 -37.68
C GLN A 288 2.98 -12.48 -38.18
N GLN A 289 2.09 -13.02 -37.34
CA GLN A 289 1.19 -14.11 -37.73
C GLN A 289 0.31 -13.74 -38.94
N GLN A 290 -0.18 -12.49 -39.01
CA GLN A 290 -0.92 -12.00 -40.19
C GLN A 290 -0.06 -11.95 -41.45
N ARG A 291 1.22 -11.55 -41.35
CA ARG A 291 2.16 -11.56 -42.49
C ARG A 291 2.50 -12.99 -42.94
N GLU A 292 2.62 -13.93 -42.01
CA GLU A 292 2.88 -15.34 -42.31
C GLU A 292 1.69 -15.99 -43.02
N GLN A 293 0.46 -15.75 -42.53
CA GLN A 293 -0.78 -16.18 -43.21
C GLN A 293 -0.92 -15.57 -44.61
N GLN A 294 -0.58 -14.29 -44.79
CA GLN A 294 -0.60 -13.64 -46.11
C GLN A 294 0.47 -14.19 -47.07
N GLN A 295 1.61 -14.67 -46.57
CA GLN A 295 2.63 -15.33 -47.39
C GLN A 295 2.14 -16.72 -47.83
N GLN A 296 1.63 -17.54 -46.91
CA GLN A 296 1.06 -18.85 -47.22
C GLN A 296 -0.08 -18.76 -48.25
N GLN A 297 -0.94 -17.74 -48.15
CA GLN A 297 -2.00 -17.49 -49.14
C GLN A 297 -1.48 -17.07 -50.52
N GLN A 298 -0.32 -16.40 -50.59
CA GLN A 298 0.33 -16.06 -51.87
C GLN A 298 1.08 -17.25 -52.47
N GLU A 299 1.65 -18.13 -51.65
CA GLU A 299 2.29 -19.37 -52.09
C GLU A 299 1.25 -20.33 -52.68
N GLN A 300 0.13 -20.56 -51.98
CA GLN A 300 -1.00 -21.37 -52.46
C GLN A 300 -1.64 -20.84 -53.76
N GLN A 301 -1.50 -19.53 -54.07
CA GLN A 301 -1.94 -18.95 -55.34
C GLN A 301 -0.88 -19.06 -56.45
N ARG A 302 0.40 -19.15 -56.09
CA ARG A 302 1.53 -19.27 -57.02
C ARG A 302 1.80 -20.70 -57.45
N GLU A 303 1.61 -21.66 -56.57
CA GLU A 303 1.88 -23.08 -56.84
C GLU A 303 1.07 -23.60 -58.05
N PRO A 304 -0.27 -23.41 -58.16
CA PRO A 304 -1.03 -23.80 -59.35
C PRO A 304 -0.62 -23.06 -60.63
N GLN A 305 -0.14 -21.82 -60.54
CA GLN A 305 0.38 -21.09 -61.70
C GLN A 305 1.70 -21.67 -62.20
N GLN A 306 2.59 -22.08 -61.28
CA GLN A 306 3.84 -22.73 -61.62
C GLN A 306 3.60 -24.15 -62.17
N GLU A 307 2.68 -24.91 -61.59
CA GLU A 307 2.28 -26.21 -62.12
C GLU A 307 1.70 -26.09 -63.54
N ALA A 308 0.76 -25.17 -63.77
CA ALA A 308 0.19 -24.93 -65.10
C ALA A 308 1.26 -24.49 -66.12
N GLN A 309 2.21 -23.64 -65.70
CA GLN A 309 3.32 -23.21 -66.56
C GLN A 309 4.31 -24.35 -66.85
N GLN A 310 4.55 -25.26 -65.90
CA GLN A 310 5.35 -26.47 -66.14
C GLN A 310 4.63 -27.47 -67.05
N GLN A 311 3.33 -27.69 -66.85
CA GLN A 311 2.52 -28.55 -67.73
C GLN A 311 2.55 -28.03 -69.17
N GLN A 312 2.34 -26.72 -69.37
CA GLN A 312 2.40 -26.09 -70.70
C GLN A 312 3.79 -26.15 -71.35
N GLN A 313 4.88 -26.20 -70.57
CA GLN A 313 6.23 -26.46 -71.08
C GLN A 313 6.47 -27.94 -71.41
N GLN A 314 5.91 -28.87 -70.63
CA GLN A 314 5.96 -30.30 -70.92
C GLN A 314 5.13 -30.67 -72.16
N GLU A 315 3.98 -30.02 -72.37
CA GLU A 315 3.18 -30.16 -73.59
C GLU A 315 3.97 -29.69 -74.83
N GLN A 316 4.58 -28.51 -74.79
CA GLN A 316 5.45 -28.02 -75.89
C GLN A 316 6.66 -28.92 -76.18
N GLN A 317 7.20 -29.63 -75.18
CA GLN A 317 8.26 -30.62 -75.39
C GLN A 317 7.73 -31.98 -75.88
N ARG A 318 6.49 -32.33 -75.50
CA ARG A 318 5.81 -33.55 -75.95
C ARG A 318 5.26 -33.42 -77.35
N GLU A 319 4.82 -32.25 -77.80
CA GLU A 319 4.17 -32.10 -79.11
C GLU A 319 5.06 -32.56 -80.29
N PRO A 320 6.37 -32.23 -80.37
CA PRO A 320 7.26 -32.79 -81.40
C PRO A 320 7.46 -34.30 -81.26
N GLN A 321 7.56 -34.82 -80.03
CA GLN A 321 7.66 -36.27 -79.78
C GLN A 321 6.36 -37.00 -80.13
N GLN A 322 5.20 -36.38 -79.92
CA GLN A 322 3.90 -36.92 -80.32
C GLN A 322 3.68 -36.84 -81.83
N GLN A 323 4.20 -35.83 -82.53
CA GLN A 323 4.21 -35.83 -83.99
C GLN A 323 5.09 -36.98 -84.53
N GLN A 324 6.32 -37.17 -83.99
CA GLN A 324 7.16 -38.33 -84.34
C GLN A 324 6.52 -39.68 -83.96
N GLN A 325 5.86 -39.76 -82.81
CA GLN A 325 5.15 -40.98 -82.40
C GLN A 325 3.86 -41.19 -83.20
N GLN A 326 3.17 -40.15 -83.70
CA GLN A 326 2.02 -40.32 -84.60
C GLN A 326 2.42 -40.71 -86.02
N GLU A 327 3.63 -40.35 -86.49
CA GLU A 327 4.21 -40.97 -87.69
C GLU A 327 4.52 -42.46 -87.48
N GLN A 328 5.01 -42.84 -86.30
CA GLN A 328 5.40 -44.24 -86.01
C GLN A 328 4.26 -45.14 -85.51
N GLN A 329 3.22 -44.57 -84.88
CA GLN A 329 2.03 -45.24 -84.34
C GLN A 329 0.79 -44.97 -85.20
N ARG A 330 1.01 -44.75 -86.50
CA ARG A 330 -0.06 -44.86 -87.51
C ARG A 330 -0.41 -46.32 -87.85
N GLU A 331 0.25 -47.26 -87.17
CA GLU A 331 -0.21 -48.62 -86.89
C GLU A 331 -0.42 -48.79 -85.35
N PRO A 332 -1.39 -49.61 -84.89
CA PRO A 332 -2.54 -49.02 -84.19
C PRO A 332 -2.79 -49.49 -82.72
N GLN A 333 -3.97 -49.13 -82.17
CA GLN A 333 -4.64 -49.57 -80.92
C GLN A 333 -4.20 -48.84 -79.63
N GLN A 334 -5.09 -48.17 -78.85
CA GLN A 334 -6.26 -48.60 -78.03
C GLN A 334 -5.88 -49.21 -76.67
N GLU A 335 -6.25 -48.56 -75.54
CA GLU A 335 -7.18 -49.06 -74.49
C GLU A 335 -7.29 -48.13 -73.23
N ALA A 336 -8.28 -48.45 -72.35
CA ALA A 336 -8.56 -48.04 -70.94
C ALA A 336 -8.25 -46.60 -70.45
N GLN A 337 -9.16 -45.78 -69.87
CA GLN A 337 -10.23 -45.92 -68.84
C GLN A 337 -9.80 -45.95 -67.34
N ARG A 338 -10.28 -44.94 -66.58
CA ARG A 338 -10.60 -44.95 -65.11
C ARG A 338 -9.37 -45.14 -64.17
N GLN A 339 -9.35 -44.96 -62.83
CA GLN A 339 -10.25 -44.49 -61.74
C GLN A 339 -9.33 -44.04 -60.53
N GLN A 340 -9.71 -43.48 -59.37
CA GLN A 340 -10.98 -43.14 -58.69
C GLN A 340 -10.79 -41.97 -57.65
N GLU A 341 -11.85 -41.58 -56.96
CA GLU A 341 -11.97 -40.68 -55.78
C GLU A 341 -11.24 -41.16 -54.50
N THR A 342 -11.03 -40.28 -53.51
CA THR A 342 -11.36 -40.59 -52.08
C THR A 342 -11.37 -39.37 -51.14
N SER A 343 -12.00 -39.56 -49.98
CA SER A 343 -12.17 -38.67 -48.81
C SER A 343 -12.30 -39.59 -47.55
N PRO A 344 -12.51 -39.15 -46.29
CA PRO A 344 -12.25 -37.87 -45.60
C PRO A 344 -11.69 -38.03 -44.14
N SER A 345 -11.61 -36.92 -43.38
CA SER A 345 -11.95 -36.82 -41.93
C SER A 345 -11.00 -37.30 -40.81
N GLY A 346 -10.92 -36.48 -39.73
CA GLY A 346 -10.34 -36.78 -38.40
C GLY A 346 -9.44 -35.65 -37.87
N ARG A 347 -9.42 -35.25 -36.58
CA ARG A 347 -10.18 -35.66 -35.37
C ARG A 347 -10.34 -34.46 -34.40
N GLN A 348 -11.01 -34.69 -33.26
CA GLN A 348 -11.24 -33.74 -32.16
C GLN A 348 -10.04 -33.65 -31.19
N GLU A 349 -9.91 -32.53 -30.47
CA GLU A 349 -9.48 -32.45 -29.05
C GLU A 349 -9.91 -31.05 -28.52
N ALA A 350 -10.71 -30.90 -27.46
CA ALA A 350 -10.51 -31.17 -26.03
C ALA A 350 -10.11 -29.88 -25.27
N ALA A 351 -11.02 -29.37 -24.44
CA ALA A 351 -10.85 -28.11 -23.70
C ALA A 351 -10.38 -28.33 -22.26
N ALA A 352 -9.33 -27.64 -21.84
CA ALA A 352 -8.82 -27.68 -20.47
C ALA A 352 -9.42 -26.55 -19.61
N ALA A 353 -10.02 -26.91 -18.47
CA ALA A 353 -10.52 -25.94 -17.49
C ALA A 353 -9.40 -25.51 -16.53
N ALA A 354 -8.94 -24.27 -16.64
CA ALA A 354 -7.93 -23.71 -15.75
C ALA A 354 -8.55 -23.28 -14.41
N ALA A 355 -8.15 -23.93 -13.31
CA ALA A 355 -8.52 -23.52 -11.96
C ALA A 355 -7.73 -22.27 -11.56
N ALA A 356 -8.35 -21.10 -11.64
CA ALA A 356 -7.75 -19.84 -11.21
C ALA A 356 -7.57 -19.83 -9.68
N ALA A 357 -6.33 -19.97 -9.21
CA ALA A 357 -6.01 -19.80 -7.79
C ALA A 357 -6.32 -18.36 -7.36
N ALA A 358 -7.12 -18.19 -6.31
CA ALA A 358 -7.47 -16.88 -5.78
C ALA A 358 -6.19 -16.15 -5.32
N ALA A 359 -5.94 -14.97 -5.89
CA ALA A 359 -4.78 -14.17 -5.53
C ALA A 359 -4.84 -13.77 -4.03
N PRO A 360 -3.71 -13.77 -3.30
CA PRO A 360 -3.70 -13.38 -1.90
C PRO A 360 -4.17 -11.93 -1.75
N PHE A 361 -5.13 -11.69 -0.85
CA PHE A 361 -5.71 -10.37 -0.62
C PHE A 361 -4.64 -9.38 -0.15
N ALA A 362 -4.22 -8.49 -1.06
CA ALA A 362 -3.37 -7.36 -0.72
C ALA A 362 -4.23 -6.29 -0.02
N PRO A 363 -3.87 -5.83 1.20
CA PRO A 363 -4.64 -4.80 1.89
C PRO A 363 -4.65 -3.49 1.07
N PRO A 364 -5.77 -2.73 1.04
CA PRO A 364 -5.84 -1.47 0.29
C PRO A 364 -4.70 -0.51 0.66
N GLY A 365 -3.98 -0.02 -0.36
CA GLY A 365 -2.79 0.82 -0.17
C GLY A 365 -1.51 0.06 0.16
N ALA A 366 -1.45 -1.27 -0.06
CA ALA A 366 -0.23 -2.06 0.07
C ALA A 366 0.93 -1.56 -0.83
N LEU A 367 2.14 -1.71 -0.33
CA LEU A 367 3.40 -1.47 -1.05
C LEU A 367 3.86 -2.75 -1.77
N LEU A 368 4.30 -2.63 -3.02
CA LEU A 368 4.86 -3.77 -3.77
C LEU A 368 6.36 -3.91 -3.47
N ASP A 369 6.74 -5.11 -3.03
CA ASP A 369 8.02 -5.41 -2.41
C ASP A 369 8.38 -4.45 -1.25
N PRO A 370 7.77 -4.64 -0.07
CA PRO A 370 8.08 -3.84 1.11
C PRO A 370 9.52 -4.04 1.60
N ALA A 371 10.19 -5.16 1.28
CA ALA A 371 11.57 -5.40 1.69
C ALA A 371 12.54 -4.51 0.91
N VAL A 372 12.41 -4.45 -0.42
CA VAL A 372 13.19 -3.54 -1.28
C VAL A 372 12.89 -2.07 -0.96
N TRP A 373 11.63 -1.70 -0.75
CA TRP A 373 11.28 -0.34 -0.31
C TRP A 373 11.95 0.05 1.02
N TRP A 374 11.89 -0.84 2.02
CA TRP A 374 12.49 -0.61 3.33
C TRP A 374 14.02 -0.54 3.28
N SER A 375 14.66 -1.41 2.48
CA SER A 375 16.11 -1.35 2.23
C SER A 375 16.53 -0.08 1.48
N SER A 376 15.75 0.39 0.49
CA SER A 376 15.95 1.68 -0.18
C SER A 376 15.86 2.87 0.79
N LEU A 377 14.94 2.85 1.75
CA LEU A 377 14.85 3.89 2.78
C LEU A 377 16.06 3.92 3.72
N ARG A 378 16.56 2.75 4.13
CA ARG A 378 17.78 2.64 4.93
C ARG A 378 19.01 3.11 4.15
N ALA A 379 19.18 2.66 2.91
CA ALA A 379 20.26 3.09 2.04
C ALA A 379 20.26 4.62 1.80
N ARG A 380 19.09 5.22 1.55
CA ARG A 380 18.97 6.70 1.41
C ARG A 380 19.34 7.44 2.69
N ARG A 381 18.91 6.96 3.86
CA ARG A 381 19.32 7.52 5.17
C ARG A 381 20.84 7.45 5.35
N ASP A 382 21.45 6.32 5.02
CA ASP A 382 22.86 6.07 5.30
C ASP A 382 23.79 6.78 4.29
N ALA A 383 23.38 6.88 3.02
CA ALA A 383 24.08 7.69 2.00
C ALA A 383 23.97 9.19 2.25
N ALA A 384 22.86 9.68 2.79
CA ALA A 384 22.73 11.06 3.28
C ALA A 384 23.56 11.29 4.57
N GLY A 385 23.88 10.22 5.29
CA GLY A 385 24.61 10.25 6.55
C GLY A 385 23.82 10.88 7.70
N ALA A 386 24.38 10.81 8.91
CA ALA A 386 23.72 11.33 10.12
C ALA A 386 23.59 12.87 10.15
N GLY A 387 24.24 13.59 9.23
CA GLY A 387 24.28 15.06 9.19
C GLY A 387 23.32 15.69 8.17
N ALA A 388 22.92 14.99 7.10
CA ALA A 388 22.01 15.55 6.11
C ALA A 388 20.61 15.69 6.68
N LEU A 389 20.30 16.91 7.12
CA LEU A 389 19.48 17.83 6.32
C LEU A 389 18.35 17.22 5.48
N VAL A 390 17.60 16.26 6.04
CA VAL A 390 16.20 16.06 5.67
C VAL A 390 15.48 17.36 6.03
N ALA A 391 15.36 18.24 5.05
CA ALA A 391 14.92 19.60 5.23
C ALA A 391 13.48 19.61 5.78
N ASN A 392 13.33 20.06 7.03
CA ASN A 392 12.07 19.91 7.77
C ASN A 392 10.92 20.58 6.99
N PRO A 393 9.82 19.88 6.65
CA PRO A 393 8.68 20.49 5.96
C PRO A 393 8.08 21.71 6.68
N LEU A 394 8.17 21.75 8.02
CA LEU A 394 7.78 22.92 8.81
C LEU A 394 8.67 24.14 8.56
N PHE A 395 9.92 23.96 8.11
CA PHE A 395 10.79 25.07 7.71
C PHE A 395 10.23 25.80 6.50
N TYR A 396 10.01 25.10 5.38
CA TYR A 396 9.45 25.74 4.17
C TYR A 396 8.06 26.31 4.43
N LYS A 397 7.21 25.58 5.18
CA LYS A 397 5.87 26.04 5.59
C LYS A 397 5.91 27.28 6.50
N ALA A 398 7.01 27.51 7.23
CA ALA A 398 7.26 28.73 7.99
C ALA A 398 7.89 29.83 7.12
N ARG A 399 8.91 29.52 6.30
CA ARG A 399 9.59 30.43 5.35
C ARG A 399 8.56 31.09 4.41
N ALA A 400 7.65 30.30 3.83
CA ALA A 400 6.52 30.78 3.02
C ALA A 400 5.53 31.69 3.75
N LYS A 401 5.54 31.72 5.09
CA LYS A 401 4.72 32.63 5.92
C LYS A 401 5.52 33.77 6.53
N GLY A 402 6.83 33.87 6.26
CA GLY A 402 7.75 34.80 6.94
C GLY A 402 7.95 34.46 8.42
N PHE A 403 7.88 33.18 8.77
CA PHE A 403 7.92 32.60 10.13
C PHE A 403 6.80 33.04 11.09
N ARG A 404 5.85 33.87 10.63
CA ARG A 404 4.70 34.34 11.42
C ARG A 404 3.82 33.17 11.90
N GLY A 405 3.50 33.16 13.19
CA GLY A 405 2.67 32.13 13.84
C GLY A 405 3.36 30.78 14.11
N VAL A 406 4.66 30.64 13.84
CA VAL A 406 5.41 29.40 14.09
C VAL A 406 6.35 29.59 15.28
N HIS A 407 5.92 29.11 16.44
CA HIS A 407 6.73 29.17 17.67
C HIS A 407 8.05 28.37 17.51
N PRO A 408 9.23 28.91 17.87
CA PRO A 408 10.53 28.27 17.60
C PRO A 408 10.69 26.84 18.14
N MET A 409 10.03 26.51 19.25
CA MET A 409 10.08 25.16 19.82
C MET A 409 9.31 24.11 18.98
N LYS A 410 8.61 24.54 17.91
CA LYS A 410 8.00 23.68 16.88
C LYS A 410 9.00 23.23 15.78
N PHE A 411 10.30 23.44 15.96
CA PHE A 411 11.36 22.80 15.16
C PHE A 411 12.10 21.74 16.00
N PRO A 412 12.71 20.68 15.43
CA PRO A 412 13.45 19.67 16.20
C PRO A 412 14.59 20.31 16.95
N GLN A 413 15.01 19.77 18.09
CA GLN A 413 16.32 20.18 18.61
C GLN A 413 17.42 19.58 17.73
N ARG A 414 18.35 20.41 17.27
CA ARG A 414 19.54 20.00 16.50
C ARG A 414 20.81 20.39 17.23
N ALA A 415 21.92 19.73 16.93
CA ALA A 415 23.25 20.04 17.45
C ALA A 415 24.15 20.65 16.37
N ALA A 416 25.13 21.45 16.80
CA ALA A 416 26.12 22.05 15.91
C ALA A 416 27.11 20.99 15.37
N PRO A 417 27.48 21.03 14.07
CA PRO A 417 28.51 20.14 13.53
C PRO A 417 29.85 20.43 14.23
N GLY A 418 30.55 19.37 14.67
CA GLY A 418 31.80 19.48 15.43
C GLY A 418 31.69 20.01 16.87
N GLY A 419 30.61 20.73 17.21
CA GLY A 419 30.42 21.41 18.50
C GLY A 419 30.12 20.51 19.71
N GLY A 420 30.72 19.32 19.81
CA GLY A 420 30.62 18.45 21.00
C GLY A 420 29.21 17.98 21.39
N GLY A 421 28.23 18.09 20.48
CA GLY A 421 26.81 17.83 20.77
C GLY A 421 26.02 19.03 21.32
N VAL A 422 26.64 20.21 21.44
CA VAL A 422 25.96 21.46 21.84
C VAL A 422 24.78 21.73 20.91
N SER A 423 23.62 21.98 21.52
CA SER A 423 22.36 22.20 20.82
C SER A 423 22.27 23.61 20.22
N ILE A 424 21.82 23.74 18.98
CA ILE A 424 21.61 25.03 18.29
C ILE A 424 20.38 25.74 18.85
N CYS A 425 20.50 27.05 19.09
CA CYS A 425 19.46 27.87 19.68
C CYS A 425 18.30 28.12 18.70
N ARG A 426 17.18 27.41 18.90
CA ARG A 426 15.93 27.61 18.14
C ARG A 426 15.36 29.04 18.27
N PRO A 427 15.26 29.65 19.46
CA PRO A 427 14.79 31.03 19.60
C PRO A 427 15.62 32.05 18.82
N PHE A 428 16.95 31.94 18.84
CA PHE A 428 17.85 32.79 18.04
C PHE A 428 17.62 32.58 16.54
N ASN A 429 17.53 31.33 16.10
CA ASN A 429 17.45 31.00 14.68
C ASN A 429 16.11 31.32 14.01
N TYR A 430 15.01 31.41 14.76
CA TYR A 430 13.65 31.61 14.21
C TYR A 430 12.92 32.84 14.74
N SER A 431 13.47 33.55 15.72
CA SER A 431 12.81 34.68 16.40
C SER A 431 13.85 35.60 17.06
N THR A 432 13.68 35.90 18.36
CA THR A 432 14.66 36.56 19.22
C THR A 432 15.03 35.57 20.33
N CYS A 433 16.31 35.49 20.71
CA CYS A 433 16.70 34.80 21.95
C CYS A 433 16.61 35.77 23.12
N HIS A 434 15.98 35.36 24.22
CA HIS A 434 15.81 36.17 25.43
C HIS A 434 16.86 35.92 26.51
N ALA A 435 17.85 35.05 26.25
CA ALA A 435 19.04 34.94 27.10
C ALA A 435 19.94 36.18 26.90
N ALA A 436 20.64 36.60 27.95
CA ALA A 436 21.61 37.68 27.85
C ALA A 436 22.76 37.31 26.86
N PRO A 437 23.43 38.29 26.22
CA PRO A 437 24.56 38.04 25.35
C PRO A 437 25.63 37.18 26.04
N GLY A 438 26.05 36.08 25.38
CA GLY A 438 27.01 35.11 25.94
C GLY A 438 26.45 34.15 27.00
N ALA A 439 25.26 34.40 27.57
CA ALA A 439 24.65 33.57 28.62
C ALA A 439 23.73 32.44 28.09
N CYS A 440 23.58 32.32 26.77
CA CYS A 440 22.80 31.23 26.18
C CYS A 440 23.64 29.94 26.15
N PRO A 441 23.17 28.81 26.73
CA PRO A 441 23.89 27.52 26.70
C PRO A 441 23.73 26.78 25.35
N PHE A 442 23.23 27.47 24.33
CA PHE A 442 22.92 26.92 23.02
C PHE A 442 23.69 27.67 21.94
N ASP A 443 24.10 26.96 20.90
CA ASP A 443 24.88 27.54 19.81
C ASP A 443 24.08 28.59 19.02
N HIS A 444 24.72 29.75 18.81
CA HIS A 444 24.23 30.88 18.00
C HIS A 444 25.02 31.03 16.70
N ALA A 445 26.13 30.32 16.51
CA ALA A 445 26.98 30.44 15.33
C ALA A 445 26.42 29.70 14.10
N HIS A 446 25.69 28.60 14.29
CA HIS A 446 25.16 27.81 13.17
C HIS A 446 23.66 28.02 12.91
N CYS A 447 23.33 27.97 11.62
CA CYS A 447 21.98 27.98 11.10
C CYS A 447 21.25 26.69 11.47
N HIS A 448 20.14 26.81 12.20
CA HIS A 448 19.34 25.66 12.60
C HIS A 448 18.69 24.93 11.40
N HIS A 449 18.54 25.60 10.25
CA HIS A 449 18.06 24.94 9.04
C HIS A 449 19.16 24.15 8.31
N CYS A 450 20.24 24.80 7.87
CA CYS A 450 21.25 24.17 7.00
C CYS A 450 22.52 23.68 7.73
N LEU A 451 22.63 23.86 9.05
CA LEU A 451 23.84 23.64 9.87
C LEU A 451 25.08 24.46 9.48
N GLY A 452 25.05 25.26 8.40
CA GLY A 452 26.13 26.18 8.04
C GLY A 452 26.27 27.34 9.03
N ALA A 453 27.50 27.82 9.22
CA ALA A 453 27.80 28.91 10.14
C ALA A 453 27.36 30.30 9.62
N GLY A 454 27.38 31.30 10.49
CA GLY A 454 27.37 32.73 10.13
C GLY A 454 26.02 33.33 9.74
N HIS A 455 24.92 32.60 9.87
CA HIS A 455 23.57 33.09 9.56
C HIS A 455 22.49 32.33 10.33
N THR A 456 21.30 32.92 10.48
CA THR A 456 20.14 32.26 11.10
C THR A 456 19.31 31.50 10.07
N ALA A 457 18.46 30.59 10.56
CA ALA A 457 17.47 29.90 9.74
C ALA A 457 16.48 30.84 9.05
N ARG A 458 16.26 32.07 9.54
CA ARG A 458 15.44 33.09 8.85
C ARG A 458 16.11 33.65 7.60
N GLU A 459 17.44 33.67 7.57
CA GLU A 459 18.27 34.22 6.49
C GLU A 459 18.76 33.13 5.52
N CYS A 460 18.55 31.85 5.88
CA CYS A 460 19.03 30.70 5.14
C CYS A 460 18.48 30.63 3.70
N ARG A 461 19.42 30.56 2.75
CA ARG A 461 19.16 30.41 1.31
C ARG A 461 19.44 29.01 0.76
N ALA A 462 19.79 28.05 1.61
CA ALA A 462 19.72 26.65 1.23
C ALA A 462 18.24 26.28 1.00
N ASP A 463 17.99 25.60 -0.12
CA ASP A 463 16.67 25.12 -0.56
C ASP A 463 16.57 23.60 -0.45
#